data_AF-A0A937PAW7-F1
#
_entry.id   AF-A0A937PAW7-F1
#
_cell.length_a   1.000
_cell.length_b   1.000
_cell.length_c   1.000
_cell.angle_alpha   90.00
_cell.angle_beta   90.00
_cell.angle_gamma   90.00
#
_symmetry.space_group_name_H-M   'P 1'
#
loop_
_entity.id
_entity.type
_entity.pdbx_description
1 polymer ?
#
loop_
_entity_poly.entity_id
_entity_poly.type
_entity_poly.pdbx_seq_one_letter_code
_entity_poly.pdbx_strand_id
1 'polypeptide(L)'
;MKVVVNNTSTIERSVKVKLDWEEVADTYKKTFNRLRKGLKIDGFRPGKVPVAIAKRLLSTKIKYDFSNDVVETTYRKVLEKNGIDDYVDLTVKDIDFKENESFDYSMSIEVDPEIKIINYKKGFPVSKMTYVVDEESVDLHLEAMREQYAEVREVTDGAQEGHYILCDLQETEKGVPIVGKKIEDRMIKIGEGVFREPDANKLIGAKSGDKILFSIKQEDGTETTYEINVKRVESRIFPELTDDFVKENFEKFDSYEEFRKQIEKSLQEDWDKRSEKEYMRAISDYFVNKIDFELPPFRISRFLDSIVESKRKNSQTEIDESKFREQYKSNAIWEIKWYLIQRELVKNENIDVSSDEVESKIKEISERYPEIERNDFVQFYRRDENRLSLKNDIYDRKLFNHLKQFAKVKKEIVKTSELRKRNII
;
A
#
# COMPACT_ATOMS: atom_id res chain seq x y z
N MET A 1 -29.95 -35.69 4.86
CA MET A 1 -29.39 -34.35 5.18
C MET A 1 -30.48 -33.30 5.10
N LYS A 2 -30.78 -32.67 6.24
CA LYS A 2 -31.69 -31.52 6.35
C LYS A 2 -30.87 -30.27 6.66
N VAL A 3 -31.14 -29.18 5.95
CA VAL A 3 -30.42 -27.91 6.10
C VAL A 3 -31.46 -26.81 6.30
N VAL A 4 -31.20 -25.93 7.28
CA VAL A 4 -31.98 -24.72 7.52
C VAL A 4 -31.02 -23.54 7.49
N VAL A 5 -31.23 -22.60 6.57
CA VAL A 5 -30.46 -21.36 6.46
C VAL A 5 -31.32 -20.21 6.98
N ASN A 6 -30.77 -19.43 7.90
CA ASN A 6 -31.39 -18.22 8.43
C ASN A 6 -30.50 -17.01 8.17
N ASN A 7 -31.07 -15.93 7.66
CA ASN A 7 -30.36 -14.67 7.47
C ASN A 7 -30.41 -13.88 8.78
N THR A 8 -29.29 -13.83 9.52
CA THR A 8 -29.23 -13.17 10.83
C THR A 8 -28.94 -11.67 10.71
N SER A 9 -28.24 -11.25 9.66
CA SER A 9 -28.00 -9.84 9.32
C SER A 9 -27.79 -9.67 7.80
N THR A 10 -27.41 -8.48 7.35
CA THR A 10 -27.00 -8.24 5.95
C THR A 10 -25.75 -9.03 5.56
N ILE A 11 -24.86 -9.28 6.52
CA ILE A 11 -23.53 -9.89 6.32
C ILE A 11 -23.37 -11.27 6.98
N GLU A 12 -24.36 -11.75 7.71
CA GLU A 12 -24.26 -13.03 8.43
C GLU A 12 -25.43 -13.97 8.09
N ARG A 13 -25.08 -15.26 7.94
CA ARG A 13 -26.01 -16.38 7.76
C ARG A 13 -25.76 -17.40 8.86
N SER A 14 -26.82 -17.86 9.51
CA SER A 14 -26.77 -19.01 10.42
C SER A 14 -27.31 -20.25 9.71
N VAL A 15 -26.49 -21.28 9.61
CA VAL A 15 -26.85 -22.54 8.95
C VAL A 15 -26.90 -23.64 9.98
N LYS A 16 -28.02 -24.37 10.04
CA LYS A 16 -28.19 -25.57 10.85
C LYS A 16 -28.26 -26.78 9.94
N VAL A 17 -27.42 -27.77 10.21
CA VAL A 17 -27.31 -28.99 9.43
C VAL A 17 -27.63 -30.17 10.33
N LYS A 18 -28.52 -31.04 9.86
CA LYS A 18 -28.90 -32.27 10.52
C LYS A 18 -28.68 -33.44 9.57
N LEU A 19 -27.84 -34.38 10.01
CA LEU A 19 -27.48 -35.59 9.27
C LEU A 19 -28.03 -36.79 10.03
N ASP A 20 -28.74 -37.65 9.32
CA ASP A 20 -29.23 -38.90 9.91
C ASP A 20 -28.05 -39.86 10.11
N TRP A 21 -28.11 -40.75 11.11
CA TRP A 21 -26.98 -41.64 11.47
C TRP A 21 -26.44 -42.42 10.27
N GLU A 22 -27.33 -42.89 9.41
CA GLU A 22 -26.99 -43.66 8.21
C GLU A 22 -26.05 -42.91 7.26
N GLU A 23 -26.15 -41.57 7.21
CA GLU A 23 -25.32 -40.72 6.35
C GLU A 23 -23.88 -40.58 6.88
N VAL A 24 -23.69 -40.75 8.20
CA VAL A 24 -22.41 -40.50 8.88
C VAL A 24 -21.78 -41.76 9.48
N ALA A 25 -22.50 -42.88 9.51
CA ALA A 25 -22.06 -44.13 10.13
C ALA A 25 -20.76 -44.69 9.52
N ASP A 26 -20.59 -44.57 8.20
CA ASP A 26 -19.35 -45.00 7.54
C ASP A 26 -18.15 -44.13 7.95
N THR A 27 -18.34 -42.81 8.01
CA THR A 27 -17.32 -41.87 8.52
C THR A 27 -16.95 -42.21 9.96
N TYR A 28 -17.94 -42.42 10.83
CA TYR A 28 -17.71 -42.82 12.22
C TYR A 28 -16.89 -44.11 12.32
N LYS A 29 -17.27 -45.14 11.55
CA LYS A 29 -16.56 -46.43 11.51
C LYS A 29 -15.12 -46.27 11.06
N LYS A 30 -14.86 -45.44 10.04
CA LYS A 30 -13.51 -45.14 9.55
C LYS A 30 -12.68 -44.43 10.62
N THR A 31 -13.21 -43.37 11.23
CA THR A 31 -12.54 -42.61 12.30
C THR A 31 -12.24 -43.50 13.50
N PHE A 32 -13.21 -44.29 13.97
CA PHE A 32 -13.04 -45.23 15.07
C PHE A 32 -11.92 -46.25 14.79
N ASN A 33 -11.91 -46.87 13.61
CA ASN A 33 -10.89 -47.85 13.24
C ASN A 33 -9.49 -47.23 13.11
N ARG A 34 -9.40 -46.00 12.56
CA ARG A 34 -8.16 -45.23 12.49
C ARG A 34 -7.58 -44.98 13.88
N LEU A 35 -8.40 -44.46 14.80
CA LEU A 35 -7.98 -44.16 16.17
C LEU A 35 -7.64 -45.43 16.96
N ARG A 36 -8.44 -46.49 16.83
CA ARG A 36 -8.21 -47.79 17.50
C ARG A 36 -6.90 -48.45 17.06
N LYS A 37 -6.49 -48.32 15.79
CA LYS A 37 -5.20 -48.83 15.31
C LYS A 37 -4.00 -48.15 15.98
N GLY A 38 -4.12 -46.85 16.27
CA GLY A 38 -3.07 -46.06 16.94
C GLY A 38 -3.03 -46.21 18.46
N LEU A 39 -4.04 -46.84 19.07
CA LEU A 39 -4.15 -46.99 20.51
C LEU A 39 -3.17 -48.05 21.03
N LYS A 40 -2.25 -47.63 21.92
CA LYS A 40 -1.32 -48.50 22.65
C LYS A 40 -1.82 -48.65 24.08
N ILE A 41 -2.04 -49.89 24.52
CA ILE A 41 -2.43 -50.23 25.89
C ILE A 41 -1.61 -51.45 26.29
N ASP A 42 -1.02 -51.40 27.48
CA ASP A 42 -0.26 -52.52 28.03
C ASP A 42 -1.14 -53.77 28.12
N GLY A 43 -0.62 -54.89 27.61
CA GLY A 43 -1.34 -56.16 27.53
C GLY A 43 -2.17 -56.38 26.24
N PHE A 44 -2.32 -55.38 25.37
CA PHE A 44 -3.02 -55.54 24.08
C PHE A 44 -2.13 -55.19 22.88
N ARG A 45 -2.12 -56.06 21.87
CA ARG A 45 -1.49 -55.76 20.58
C ARG A 45 -2.22 -54.57 19.91
N PRO A 46 -1.51 -53.60 19.31
CA PRO A 46 -2.12 -52.47 18.61
C PRO A 46 -3.23 -52.90 17.64
N GLY A 47 -4.38 -52.21 17.71
CA GLY A 47 -5.57 -52.52 16.93
C GLY A 47 -6.41 -53.73 17.40
N LYS A 48 -5.96 -54.48 18.42
CA LYS A 48 -6.69 -55.63 19.00
C LYS A 48 -7.34 -55.33 20.36
N VAL A 49 -7.24 -54.10 20.86
CA VAL A 49 -7.97 -53.64 22.06
C VAL A 49 -9.48 -53.87 21.87
N PRO A 50 -10.20 -54.48 22.83
CA PRO A 50 -11.65 -54.66 22.77
C PRO A 50 -12.40 -53.36 22.49
N VAL A 51 -13.48 -53.44 21.70
CA VAL A 51 -14.23 -52.27 21.20
C VAL A 51 -14.75 -51.39 22.35
N ALA A 52 -15.33 -51.99 23.39
CA ALA A 52 -15.86 -51.25 24.54
C ALA A 52 -14.77 -50.44 25.27
N ILE A 53 -13.59 -51.03 25.46
CA ILE A 53 -12.45 -50.36 26.11
C ILE A 53 -11.92 -49.23 25.23
N ALA A 54 -11.76 -49.50 23.92
CA ALA A 54 -11.30 -48.49 22.96
C ALA A 54 -12.26 -47.31 22.86
N LYS A 55 -13.58 -47.55 22.80
CA LYS A 55 -14.61 -46.49 22.77
C LYS A 55 -14.57 -45.62 24.03
N ARG A 56 -14.44 -46.22 25.21
CA ARG A 56 -14.36 -45.48 26.47
C ARG A 56 -13.15 -44.55 26.50
N LEU A 57 -11.97 -45.07 26.14
CA LEU A 57 -10.71 -44.33 26.18
C LEU A 57 -10.58 -43.27 25.08
N LEU A 58 -11.15 -43.52 23.90
CA LEU A 58 -11.04 -42.63 22.75
C LEU A 58 -12.26 -41.71 22.58
N SER A 59 -13.24 -41.76 23.48
CA SER A 59 -14.54 -41.07 23.34
C SER A 59 -14.41 -39.59 22.90
N THR A 60 -13.61 -38.79 23.60
CA THR A 60 -13.37 -37.38 23.26
C THR A 60 -12.69 -37.22 21.90
N LYS A 61 -11.69 -38.06 21.59
CA LYS A 61 -10.95 -37.99 20.33
C LYS A 61 -11.79 -38.45 19.15
N ILE A 62 -12.62 -39.47 19.35
CA ILE A 62 -13.61 -39.92 18.37
C ILE A 62 -14.57 -38.76 18.11
N LYS A 63 -15.16 -38.16 19.15
CA LYS A 63 -16.08 -37.02 18.98
C LYS A 63 -15.42 -35.90 18.19
N TYR A 64 -14.20 -35.50 18.52
CA TYR A 64 -13.49 -34.42 17.82
C TYR A 64 -13.17 -34.77 16.36
N ASP A 65 -12.41 -35.85 16.12
CA ASP A 65 -11.98 -36.23 14.77
C ASP A 65 -13.18 -36.53 13.86
N PHE A 66 -14.19 -37.26 14.36
CA PHE A 66 -15.38 -37.59 13.59
C PHE A 66 -16.18 -36.34 13.23
N SER A 67 -16.35 -35.42 14.17
CA SER A 67 -17.08 -34.17 13.90
C SER A 67 -16.38 -33.35 12.84
N ASN A 68 -15.05 -33.25 12.89
CA ASN A 68 -14.26 -32.56 11.87
C ASN A 68 -14.38 -33.24 10.49
N ASP A 69 -14.22 -34.56 10.43
CA ASP A 69 -14.34 -35.35 9.19
C ASP A 69 -15.73 -35.17 8.56
N VAL A 70 -16.80 -35.20 9.37
CA VAL A 70 -18.19 -34.99 8.90
C VAL A 70 -18.39 -33.56 8.44
N VAL A 71 -18.00 -32.56 9.23
CA VAL A 71 -18.19 -31.16 8.87
C VAL A 71 -17.44 -30.83 7.59
N GLU A 72 -16.16 -31.19 7.46
CA GLU A 72 -15.32 -30.92 6.29
C GLU A 72 -15.94 -31.46 4.98
N THR A 73 -16.55 -32.65 5.04
CA THR A 73 -17.16 -33.29 3.88
C THR A 73 -18.57 -32.77 3.54
N THR A 74 -19.23 -32.09 4.49
CA THR A 74 -20.63 -31.68 4.36
C THR A 74 -20.81 -30.19 4.17
N TYR A 75 -19.97 -29.34 4.77
CA TYR A 75 -20.14 -27.88 4.70
C TYR A 75 -20.09 -27.35 3.25
N ARG A 76 -19.18 -27.83 2.39
CA ARG A 76 -19.11 -27.41 0.98
C ARG A 76 -20.39 -27.74 0.21
N LYS A 77 -20.92 -28.95 0.38
CA LYS A 77 -22.18 -29.38 -0.22
C LYS A 77 -23.36 -28.54 0.26
N VAL A 78 -23.32 -28.13 1.54
CA VAL A 78 -24.31 -27.25 2.14
C VAL A 78 -24.24 -25.85 1.53
N LEU A 79 -23.04 -25.28 1.35
CA LEU A 79 -22.86 -23.98 0.70
C LEU A 79 -23.37 -24.02 -0.76
N GLU A 80 -22.89 -24.98 -1.55
CA GLU A 80 -23.25 -25.15 -2.97
C GLU A 80 -24.76 -25.33 -3.17
N LYS A 81 -25.39 -26.23 -2.39
CA LYS A 81 -26.84 -26.51 -2.52
C LYS A 81 -27.72 -25.33 -2.16
N ASN A 82 -27.22 -24.39 -1.35
CA ASN A 82 -27.95 -23.21 -0.92
C ASN A 82 -27.46 -21.91 -1.62
N GLY A 83 -26.57 -22.02 -2.61
CA GLY A 83 -26.09 -20.88 -3.39
C GLY A 83 -25.31 -19.84 -2.58
N ILE A 84 -24.58 -20.28 -1.55
CA ILE A 84 -23.75 -19.40 -0.70
C ILE A 84 -22.32 -19.42 -1.23
N ASP A 85 -22.12 -18.78 -2.38
CA ASP A 85 -20.84 -18.74 -3.09
C ASP A 85 -19.96 -17.54 -2.69
N ASP A 86 -20.55 -16.55 -2.02
CA ASP A 86 -19.98 -15.26 -1.65
C ASP A 86 -19.52 -15.17 -0.19
N TYR A 87 -19.33 -16.32 0.45
CA TYR A 87 -18.86 -16.37 1.83
C TYR A 87 -17.40 -15.89 1.96
N VAL A 88 -17.14 -15.15 3.02
CA VAL A 88 -15.81 -14.62 3.37
C VAL A 88 -15.14 -15.46 4.45
N ASP A 89 -15.94 -15.92 5.42
CA ASP A 89 -15.50 -16.79 6.50
C ASP A 89 -16.63 -17.71 6.98
N LEU A 90 -16.25 -18.80 7.65
CA LEU A 90 -17.17 -19.78 8.20
C LEU A 90 -16.66 -20.27 9.55
N THR A 91 -17.51 -20.13 10.57
CA THR A 91 -17.26 -20.63 11.92
C THR A 91 -18.30 -21.68 12.30
N VAL A 92 -17.84 -22.89 12.59
CA VAL A 92 -18.68 -24.00 13.09
C VAL A 92 -19.02 -23.77 14.56
N LYS A 93 -20.30 -23.95 14.92
CA LYS A 93 -20.87 -23.76 16.26
C LYS A 93 -21.74 -24.96 16.63
N ASP A 94 -21.89 -25.21 17.92
CA ASP A 94 -22.88 -26.13 18.49
C ASP A 94 -22.93 -27.52 17.82
N ILE A 95 -21.85 -28.28 17.96
CA ILE A 95 -21.80 -29.67 17.48
C ILE A 95 -22.44 -30.59 18.51
N ASP A 96 -23.59 -31.18 18.15
CA ASP A 96 -24.23 -32.25 18.90
C ASP A 96 -24.01 -33.60 18.22
N PHE A 97 -23.43 -34.52 18.99
CA PHE A 97 -23.09 -35.85 18.51
C PHE A 97 -23.34 -36.89 19.60
N LYS A 98 -24.15 -37.88 19.25
CA LYS A 98 -24.31 -39.14 19.97
C LYS A 98 -24.28 -40.30 18.99
N GLU A 99 -23.59 -41.38 19.36
CA GLU A 99 -23.47 -42.56 18.50
C GLU A 99 -24.85 -43.21 18.28
N ASN A 100 -25.16 -43.58 17.02
CA ASN A 100 -26.45 -44.13 16.60
C ASN A 100 -27.64 -43.16 16.68
N GLU A 101 -27.39 -41.87 16.91
CA GLU A 101 -28.35 -40.79 16.77
C GLU A 101 -27.97 -39.89 15.59
N SER A 102 -28.70 -38.77 15.41
CA SER A 102 -28.34 -37.79 14.39
C SER A 102 -27.06 -37.03 14.76
N PHE A 103 -26.36 -36.54 13.73
CA PHE A 103 -25.28 -35.58 13.88
C PHE A 103 -25.78 -34.20 13.47
N ASP A 104 -25.82 -33.29 14.43
CA ASP A 104 -26.37 -31.96 14.26
C ASP A 104 -25.25 -30.95 14.51
N TYR A 105 -25.09 -29.98 13.61
CA TYR A 105 -24.15 -28.88 13.83
C TYR A 105 -24.69 -27.58 13.24
N SER A 106 -24.18 -26.46 13.74
CA SER A 106 -24.49 -25.15 13.18
C SER A 106 -23.23 -24.44 12.69
N MET A 107 -23.42 -23.43 11.85
CA MET A 107 -22.33 -22.58 11.36
C MET A 107 -22.83 -21.13 11.30
N SER A 108 -21.98 -20.18 11.72
CA SER A 108 -22.06 -18.80 11.26
C SER A 108 -21.23 -18.68 9.99
N ILE A 109 -21.81 -18.03 8.98
CA ILE A 109 -21.13 -17.72 7.73
C ILE A 109 -21.19 -16.21 7.56
N GLU A 110 -20.02 -15.59 7.45
CA GLU A 110 -19.91 -14.20 7.02
C GLU A 110 -19.96 -14.16 5.50
N VAL A 111 -20.82 -13.34 4.92
CA VAL A 111 -21.00 -13.16 3.46
C VAL A 111 -20.80 -11.71 3.09
N ASP A 112 -20.38 -11.46 1.84
CA ASP A 112 -20.38 -10.09 1.32
C ASP A 112 -21.82 -9.53 1.33
N PRO A 113 -22.01 -8.24 1.62
CA PRO A 113 -23.33 -7.62 1.59
C PRO A 113 -23.82 -7.47 0.15
N GLU A 114 -25.15 -7.45 -0.02
CA GLU A 114 -25.76 -7.01 -1.26
C GLU A 114 -25.60 -5.48 -1.41
N ILE A 115 -24.88 -5.04 -2.43
CA ILE A 115 -24.58 -3.62 -2.65
C ILE A 115 -25.54 -3.05 -3.69
N LYS A 116 -26.31 -2.03 -3.30
CA LYS A 116 -27.22 -1.32 -4.20
C LYS A 116 -26.54 -0.09 -4.78
N ILE A 117 -26.26 -0.13 -6.08
CA ILE A 117 -25.66 1.00 -6.79
C ILE A 117 -26.67 2.14 -6.92
N ILE A 118 -26.23 3.33 -6.52
CA ILE A 118 -27.00 4.57 -6.69
C ILE A 118 -27.16 4.95 -8.17
N ASN A 119 -28.20 5.70 -8.51
CA ASN A 119 -28.42 6.17 -9.87
C ASN A 119 -27.46 7.32 -10.24
N TYR A 120 -26.18 7.00 -10.45
CA TYR A 120 -25.12 7.95 -10.80
C TYR A 120 -25.21 8.44 -12.25
N LYS A 121 -25.94 7.73 -13.13
CA LYS A 121 -26.12 8.09 -14.55
C LYS A 121 -26.88 9.41 -14.76
N LYS A 122 -27.64 9.89 -13.76
CA LYS A 122 -28.21 11.25 -13.74
C LYS A 122 -27.16 12.36 -13.53
N GLY A 123 -25.93 11.94 -13.29
CA GLY A 123 -24.74 12.73 -13.10
C GLY A 123 -24.52 13.17 -11.67
N PHE A 124 -23.26 13.12 -11.25
CA PHE A 124 -22.83 13.30 -9.86
C PHE A 124 -21.75 14.39 -9.73
N PRO A 125 -21.77 15.20 -8.67
CA PRO A 125 -20.78 16.26 -8.48
C PRO A 125 -19.42 15.69 -8.08
N VAL A 126 -18.36 16.19 -8.69
CA VAL A 126 -16.98 15.87 -8.32
C VAL A 126 -16.07 17.04 -8.62
N SER A 127 -15.11 17.32 -7.74
CA SER A 127 -14.09 18.34 -7.98
C SER A 127 -12.88 17.73 -8.68
N LYS A 128 -12.32 18.44 -9.66
CA LYS A 128 -11.04 18.11 -10.28
C LYS A 128 -10.10 19.29 -10.11
N MET A 129 -9.01 19.08 -9.38
CA MET A 129 -7.90 20.03 -9.35
C MET A 129 -7.10 19.90 -10.64
N THR A 130 -6.87 21.00 -11.35
CA THR A 130 -6.00 21.05 -12.53
C THR A 130 -4.80 21.91 -12.18
N TYR A 131 -3.63 21.28 -12.19
CA TYR A 131 -2.38 21.93 -11.86
C TYR A 131 -1.78 22.52 -13.13
N VAL A 132 -1.33 23.77 -13.05
CA VAL A 132 -0.66 24.45 -14.16
C VAL A 132 0.74 24.82 -13.70
N VAL A 133 1.75 24.30 -14.40
CA VAL A 133 3.14 24.66 -14.18
C VAL A 133 3.33 26.11 -14.59
N ASP A 134 3.89 26.91 -13.69
CA ASP A 134 4.30 28.29 -13.96
C ASP A 134 5.81 28.40 -14.22
N GLU A 135 6.21 29.50 -14.85
CA GLU A 135 7.62 29.78 -15.20
C GLU A 135 8.54 29.73 -13.97
N GLU A 136 8.09 30.26 -12.84
CA GLU A 136 8.81 30.21 -11.56
C GLU A 136 9.13 28.76 -11.13
N SER A 137 8.21 27.83 -11.40
CA SER A 137 8.43 26.41 -11.09
C SER A 137 9.43 25.76 -12.01
N VAL A 138 9.45 26.15 -13.29
CA VAL A 138 10.45 25.69 -14.26
C VAL A 138 11.83 26.24 -13.91
N ASP A 139 11.93 27.53 -13.59
CA ASP A 139 13.18 28.19 -13.18
C ASP A 139 13.79 27.53 -11.96
N LEU A 140 13.00 27.28 -10.92
CA LEU A 140 13.49 26.62 -9.71
C LEU A 140 13.94 25.17 -9.97
N HIS A 141 13.29 24.46 -10.89
CA HIS A 141 13.72 23.12 -11.26
C HIS A 141 15.05 23.15 -12.03
N LEU A 142 15.20 24.08 -12.97
CA LEU A 142 16.43 24.29 -13.72
C LEU A 142 17.57 24.75 -12.82
N GLU A 143 17.29 25.58 -11.82
CA GLU A 143 18.28 26.01 -10.84
C GLU A 143 18.76 24.84 -9.98
N ALA A 144 17.83 24.07 -9.40
CA ALA A 144 18.17 22.89 -8.60
C ALA A 144 18.96 21.86 -9.40
N MET A 145 18.67 21.73 -10.70
CA MET A 145 19.42 20.91 -11.61
C MET A 145 20.82 21.48 -11.89
N ARG A 146 20.91 22.79 -12.15
CA ARG A 146 22.18 23.51 -12.35
C ARG A 146 23.13 23.33 -11.17
N GLU A 147 22.60 23.29 -9.94
CA GLU A 147 23.40 23.01 -8.75
C GLU A 147 24.10 21.64 -8.77
N GLN A 148 23.56 20.65 -9.49
CA GLN A 148 24.15 19.31 -9.61
C GLN A 148 25.38 19.29 -10.54
N TYR A 149 25.46 20.24 -11.47
CA TYR A 149 26.56 20.38 -12.43
C TYR A 149 27.57 21.46 -12.01
N ALA A 150 27.45 21.99 -10.79
CA ALA A 150 28.35 23.03 -10.30
C ALA A 150 29.78 22.49 -10.12
N GLU A 151 30.76 23.23 -10.63
CA GLU A 151 32.17 22.95 -10.35
C GLU A 151 32.45 23.28 -8.89
N VAL A 152 33.00 22.32 -8.15
CA VAL A 152 33.38 22.51 -6.75
C VAL A 152 34.83 22.96 -6.69
N ARG A 153 35.08 24.15 -6.14
CA ARG A 153 36.43 24.66 -5.88
C ARG A 153 36.65 24.86 -4.39
N GLU A 154 37.78 24.41 -3.89
CA GLU A 154 38.18 24.65 -2.51
C GLU A 154 38.58 26.12 -2.30
N VAL A 155 38.12 26.71 -1.20
CA VAL A 155 38.36 28.11 -0.84
C VAL A 155 39.30 28.17 0.37
N THR A 156 40.45 28.81 0.19
CA THR A 156 41.47 28.95 1.25
C THR A 156 41.45 30.32 1.94
N ASP A 157 40.85 31.32 1.29
CA ASP A 157 40.94 32.72 1.72
C ASP A 157 39.91 33.07 2.81
N GLY A 158 38.96 32.17 3.07
CA GLY A 158 37.89 32.32 4.07
C GLY A 158 36.52 32.11 3.46
N ALA A 159 35.58 31.58 4.24
CA ALA A 159 34.23 31.33 3.77
C ALA A 159 33.44 32.63 3.54
N GLN A 160 32.55 32.63 2.55
CA GLN A 160 31.68 33.75 2.21
C GLN A 160 30.23 33.26 2.15
N GLU A 161 29.27 34.18 2.14
CA GLU A 161 27.87 33.82 1.96
C GLU A 161 27.68 33.05 0.64
N GLY A 162 26.89 31.97 0.67
CA GLY A 162 26.73 31.04 -0.45
C GLY A 162 27.81 29.96 -0.58
N HIS A 163 28.94 30.03 0.16
CA HIS A 163 29.90 28.94 0.24
C HIS A 163 29.36 27.75 1.04
N TYR A 164 29.95 26.58 0.79
CA TYR A 164 29.66 25.34 1.48
C TYR A 164 30.81 25.00 2.43
N ILE A 165 30.48 24.62 3.66
CA ILE A 165 31.44 24.17 4.67
C ILE A 165 31.21 22.68 4.87
N LEU A 166 32.23 21.87 4.64
CA LEU A 166 32.28 20.49 5.11
C LEU A 166 32.84 20.51 6.53
N CYS A 167 32.06 20.03 7.51
CA CYS A 167 32.44 20.08 8.91
C CYS A 167 31.90 18.89 9.72
N ASP A 168 32.50 18.69 10.89
CA ASP A 168 31.87 17.92 11.96
C ASP A 168 31.13 18.88 12.90
N LEU A 169 29.91 18.50 13.28
CA LEU A 169 29.09 19.21 14.26
C LEU A 169 29.09 18.43 15.57
N GLN A 170 29.53 19.06 16.65
CA GLN A 170 29.49 18.48 18.00
C GLN A 170 28.54 19.31 18.88
N GLU A 171 27.48 18.69 19.38
CA GLU A 171 26.61 19.36 20.36
C GLU A 171 27.37 19.59 21.68
N THR A 172 27.22 20.78 22.25
CA THR A 172 27.91 21.18 23.49
C THR A 172 26.92 21.81 24.46
N GLU A 173 27.12 21.55 25.76
CA GLU A 173 26.43 22.25 26.84
C GLU A 173 27.46 23.04 27.65
N LYS A 174 27.32 24.38 27.65
CA LYS A 174 28.28 25.30 28.30
C LYS A 174 29.75 25.06 27.88
N GLY A 175 29.96 24.68 26.62
CA GLY A 175 31.28 24.40 26.04
C GLY A 175 31.82 22.99 26.29
N VAL A 176 31.04 22.09 26.92
CA VAL A 176 31.41 20.69 27.13
C VAL A 176 30.71 19.80 26.08
N PRO A 177 31.44 18.98 25.30
CA PRO A 177 30.86 18.06 24.32
C PRO A 177 29.90 17.03 24.95
N ILE A 178 28.73 16.86 24.35
CA ILE A 178 27.78 15.82 24.74
C ILE A 178 28.11 14.52 24.01
N VAL A 179 28.39 13.46 24.77
CA VAL A 179 28.76 12.14 24.21
C VAL A 179 27.60 11.56 23.39
N GLY A 180 27.90 11.08 22.18
CA GLY A 180 26.91 10.50 21.27
C GLY A 180 26.13 11.51 20.43
N LYS A 181 26.43 12.81 20.56
CA LYS A 181 25.81 13.91 19.79
C LYS A 181 26.79 14.57 18.81
N LYS A 182 27.58 13.74 18.13
CA LYS A 182 28.48 14.17 17.04
C LYS A 182 27.88 13.77 15.69
N ILE A 183 27.86 14.70 14.75
CA ILE A 183 27.50 14.46 13.36
C ILE A 183 28.75 14.73 12.53
N GLU A 184 29.21 13.73 11.80
CA GLU A 184 30.42 13.83 10.98
C GLU A 184 30.09 14.07 9.50
N ASP A 185 31.03 14.70 8.79
CA ASP A 185 30.98 14.93 7.34
C ASP A 185 29.69 15.61 6.85
N ARG A 186 29.25 16.61 7.61
CA ARG A 186 28.08 17.41 7.23
C ARG A 186 28.50 18.56 6.34
N MET A 187 27.82 18.67 5.19
CA MET A 187 27.91 19.84 4.33
C MET A 187 26.86 20.88 4.74
N ILE A 188 27.30 22.12 4.95
CA ILE A 188 26.47 23.26 5.36
C ILE A 188 26.62 24.38 4.35
N LYS A 189 25.51 24.94 3.85
CA LYS A 189 25.54 26.13 2.99
C LYS A 189 25.34 27.38 3.83
N ILE A 190 26.24 28.34 3.72
CA ILE A 190 26.15 29.61 4.44
C ILE A 190 25.08 30.48 3.78
N GLY A 191 24.15 31.02 4.58
CA GLY A 191 23.04 31.85 4.10
C GLY A 191 21.71 31.10 3.96
N GLU A 192 21.67 29.78 4.13
CA GLU A 192 20.46 28.96 3.97
C GLU A 192 20.01 28.30 5.29
N GLY A 193 18.69 28.15 5.46
CA GLY A 193 18.10 27.48 6.63
C GLY A 193 18.43 28.14 7.97
N VAL A 194 18.94 27.35 8.91
CA VAL A 194 19.37 27.82 10.25
C VAL A 194 20.73 28.56 10.21
N PHE A 195 21.41 28.58 9.07
CA PHE A 195 22.72 29.21 8.88
C PHE A 195 22.62 30.54 8.11
N ARG A 196 21.53 31.28 8.33
CA ARG A 196 21.25 32.59 7.73
C ARG A 196 21.60 33.74 8.68
N GLU A 197 21.54 34.98 8.20
CA GLU A 197 21.77 36.15 9.05
C GLU A 197 20.77 36.21 10.23
N PRO A 198 21.22 36.66 11.43
CA PRO A 198 22.55 37.21 11.74
C PRO A 198 23.61 36.15 12.09
N ASP A 199 23.22 34.91 12.36
CA ASP A 199 24.12 33.88 12.87
C ASP A 199 25.16 33.42 11.84
N ALA A 200 24.81 33.46 10.55
CA ALA A 200 25.72 33.19 9.42
C ALA A 200 27.04 33.98 9.48
N ASN A 201 27.02 35.19 10.04
CA ASN A 201 28.19 36.05 10.13
C ASN A 201 29.34 35.44 10.95
N LYS A 202 29.05 34.46 11.83
CA LYS A 202 30.09 33.72 12.57
C LYS A 202 30.86 32.72 11.69
N LEU A 203 30.27 32.31 10.57
CA LEU A 203 30.87 31.39 9.61
C LEU A 203 31.64 32.11 8.51
N ILE A 204 31.36 33.40 8.30
CA ILE A 204 32.08 34.22 7.33
C ILE A 204 33.54 34.39 7.76
N GLY A 205 34.46 34.17 6.83
CA GLY A 205 35.91 34.19 7.05
C GLY A 205 36.49 32.86 7.56
N ALA A 206 35.66 31.88 7.89
CA ALA A 206 36.11 30.58 8.38
C ALA A 206 37.00 29.85 7.37
N LYS A 207 38.02 29.14 7.86
CA LYS A 207 38.99 28.38 7.07
C LYS A 207 39.04 26.92 7.50
N SER A 208 39.66 26.08 6.66
CA SER A 208 39.97 24.70 7.03
C SER A 208 40.75 24.66 8.35
N GLY A 209 40.29 23.82 9.28
CA GLY A 209 40.87 23.66 10.61
C GLY A 209 40.24 24.55 11.70
N ASP A 210 39.39 25.52 11.34
CA ASP A 210 38.77 26.41 12.32
C ASP A 210 37.71 25.69 13.16
N LYS A 211 37.57 26.15 14.41
CA LYS A 211 36.53 25.74 15.35
C LYS A 211 35.63 26.91 15.67
N ILE A 212 34.34 26.77 15.38
CA ILE A 212 33.37 27.85 15.52
C ILE A 212 32.23 27.39 16.42
N LEU A 213 31.91 28.19 17.43
CA LEU A 213 30.73 27.96 18.26
C LEU A 213 29.51 28.63 17.63
N PHE A 214 28.51 27.82 17.31
CA PHE A 214 27.28 28.23 16.64
C PHE A 214 26.07 27.81 17.48
N SER A 215 25.13 28.73 17.72
CA SER A 215 23.94 28.46 18.54
C SER A 215 22.71 28.50 17.65
N ILE A 216 21.90 27.44 17.71
CA ILE A 216 20.65 27.30 16.95
C ILE A 216 19.50 27.39 17.93
N LYS A 217 18.55 28.30 17.67
CA LYS A 217 17.28 28.35 18.39
C LYS A 217 16.29 27.37 17.76
N GLN A 218 15.80 26.45 18.58
CA GLN A 218 14.76 25.49 18.24
C GLN A 218 13.38 26.15 18.24
N GLU A 219 12.39 25.54 17.59
CA GLU A 219 11.01 26.04 17.53
C GLU A 219 10.33 26.09 18.92
N ASP A 220 10.78 25.26 19.86
CA ASP A 220 10.31 25.25 21.24
C ASP A 220 10.93 26.36 22.12
N GLY A 221 11.83 27.18 21.55
CA GLY A 221 12.50 28.28 22.23
C GLY A 221 13.79 27.89 22.96
N THR A 222 14.19 26.62 22.93
CA THR A 222 15.49 26.19 23.48
C THR A 222 16.65 26.58 22.55
N GLU A 223 17.81 26.87 23.13
CA GLU A 223 19.03 27.21 22.37
C GLU A 223 20.04 26.07 22.50
N THR A 224 20.39 25.44 21.39
CA THR A 224 21.38 24.36 21.33
C THR A 224 22.67 24.91 20.74
N THR A 225 23.81 24.67 21.39
CA THR A 225 25.12 25.15 20.91
C THR A 225 25.92 24.00 20.29
N TYR A 226 26.45 24.23 19.09
CA TYR A 226 27.29 23.32 18.35
C TYR A 226 28.70 23.88 18.21
N GLU A 227 29.70 23.04 18.44
CA GLU A 227 31.06 23.28 17.97
C GLU A 227 31.17 22.74 16.53
N ILE A 228 31.36 23.65 15.58
CA ILE A 228 31.56 23.37 14.16
C ILE A 228 33.06 23.26 13.92
N ASN A 229 33.52 22.06 13.59
CA ASN A 229 34.91 21.79 13.24
C ASN A 229 35.02 21.78 11.71
N VAL A 230 35.58 22.85 11.13
CA VAL A 230 35.66 23.04 9.67
C VAL A 230 36.73 22.13 9.08
N LYS A 231 36.34 21.21 8.20
CA LYS A 231 37.28 20.36 7.45
C LYS A 231 37.78 21.08 6.21
N ARG A 232 36.86 21.63 5.41
CA ARG A 232 37.19 22.46 4.24
C ARG A 232 36.03 23.36 3.87
N VAL A 233 36.34 24.39 3.10
CA VAL A 233 35.38 25.34 2.55
C VAL A 233 35.39 25.20 1.04
N GLU A 234 34.22 25.15 0.44
CA GLU A 234 34.01 24.97 -0.99
C GLU A 234 33.15 26.11 -1.54
N SER A 235 33.56 26.69 -2.66
CA SER A 235 32.70 27.51 -3.52
C SER A 235 32.17 26.63 -4.64
N ARG A 236 30.87 26.74 -4.93
CA ARG A 236 30.27 26.14 -6.12
C ARG A 236 30.18 27.18 -7.22
N ILE A 237 30.78 26.87 -8.36
CA ILE A 237 30.67 27.69 -9.57
C ILE A 237 29.62 27.03 -10.44
N PHE A 238 28.45 27.67 -10.49
CA PHE A 238 27.33 27.18 -11.28
C PHE A 238 27.59 27.46 -12.76
N PRO A 239 27.46 26.46 -13.64
CA PRO A 239 27.56 26.70 -15.07
C PRO A 239 26.42 27.61 -15.54
N GLU A 240 26.67 28.42 -16.56
CA GLU A 240 25.58 29.16 -17.21
C GLU A 240 24.70 28.19 -18.01
N LEU A 241 23.38 28.35 -17.91
CA LEU A 241 22.43 27.55 -18.68
C LEU A 241 22.36 28.07 -20.12
N THR A 242 23.38 27.75 -20.91
CA THR A 242 23.51 28.12 -22.33
C THR A 242 23.26 26.92 -23.24
N ASP A 243 23.15 27.18 -24.55
CA ASP A 243 23.05 26.11 -25.56
C ASP A 243 24.24 25.15 -25.50
N ASP A 244 25.44 25.67 -25.21
CA ASP A 244 26.66 24.85 -25.11
C ASP A 244 26.61 23.93 -23.89
N PHE A 245 26.20 24.44 -22.72
CA PHE A 245 25.98 23.62 -21.53
C PHE A 245 24.99 22.49 -21.80
N VAL A 246 23.90 22.79 -22.51
CA VAL A 246 22.87 21.79 -22.84
C VAL A 246 23.42 20.72 -23.77
N LYS A 247 24.14 21.09 -24.83
CA LYS A 247 24.74 20.13 -25.77
C LYS A 247 25.78 19.24 -25.10
N GLU A 248 26.58 19.78 -24.19
CA GLU A 248 27.63 19.04 -23.49
C GLU A 248 27.07 18.01 -22.49
N ASN A 249 25.94 18.31 -21.86
CA ASN A 249 25.41 17.50 -20.75
C ASN A 249 24.14 16.70 -21.12
N PHE A 250 23.45 17.06 -22.21
CA PHE A 250 22.20 16.44 -22.64
C PHE A 250 22.17 16.22 -24.16
N GLU A 251 22.63 15.04 -24.59
CA GLU A 251 22.74 14.62 -26.00
C GLU A 251 21.44 14.71 -26.83
N LYS A 252 20.29 14.92 -26.19
CA LYS A 252 18.96 14.96 -26.82
C LYS A 252 18.48 16.36 -27.21
N PHE A 253 19.21 17.41 -26.84
CA PHE A 253 18.75 18.79 -27.03
C PHE A 253 19.84 19.65 -27.66
N ASP A 254 19.45 20.46 -28.63
CA ASP A 254 20.37 21.33 -29.37
C ASP A 254 20.37 22.79 -28.86
N SER A 255 19.45 23.14 -27.96
CA SER A 255 19.34 24.50 -27.38
C SER A 255 18.75 24.50 -25.97
N TYR A 256 19.05 25.54 -25.19
CA TYR A 256 18.45 25.79 -23.89
C TYR A 256 16.94 25.99 -23.97
N GLU A 257 16.43 26.63 -25.02
CA GLU A 257 14.98 26.82 -25.19
C GLU A 257 14.26 25.48 -25.37
N GLU A 258 14.81 24.58 -26.18
CA GLU A 258 14.27 23.23 -26.37
C GLU A 258 14.30 22.42 -25.07
N PHE A 259 15.45 22.47 -24.36
CA PHE A 259 15.61 21.81 -23.08
C PHE A 259 14.60 22.31 -22.04
N ARG A 260 14.45 23.62 -21.91
CA ARG A 260 13.49 24.27 -21.00
C ARG A 260 12.05 23.83 -21.30
N LYS A 261 11.63 23.84 -22.57
CA LYS A 261 10.29 23.39 -22.98
C LYS A 261 10.05 21.92 -22.64
N GLN A 262 11.06 21.06 -22.80
CA GLN A 262 10.94 19.66 -22.44
C GLN A 262 10.82 19.46 -20.92
N ILE A 263 11.54 20.23 -20.11
CA ILE A 263 11.38 20.23 -18.64
C ILE A 263 9.98 20.70 -18.25
N GLU A 264 9.50 21.82 -18.81
CA GLU A 264 8.14 22.31 -18.57
C GLU A 264 7.09 21.24 -18.89
N LYS A 265 7.21 20.61 -20.07
CA LYS A 265 6.33 19.51 -20.48
C LYS A 265 6.38 18.33 -19.52
N SER A 266 7.58 17.90 -19.10
CA SER A 266 7.73 16.79 -18.15
C SER A 266 7.09 17.10 -16.81
N LEU A 267 7.31 18.31 -16.27
CA LEU A 267 6.68 18.76 -15.04
C LEU A 267 5.15 18.78 -15.19
N GLN A 268 4.64 19.31 -16.30
CA GLN A 268 3.20 19.37 -16.56
C GLN A 268 2.60 17.96 -16.67
N GLU A 269 3.28 17.01 -17.32
CA GLU A 269 2.83 15.63 -17.41
C GLU A 269 2.72 14.96 -16.03
N ASP A 270 3.66 15.22 -15.12
CA ASP A 270 3.62 14.68 -13.76
C ASP A 270 2.50 15.29 -12.92
N TRP A 271 2.27 16.59 -13.07
CA TRP A 271 1.14 17.29 -12.47
C TRP A 271 -0.21 16.82 -13.02
N ASP A 272 -0.30 16.55 -14.32
CA ASP A 272 -1.48 15.99 -14.97
C ASP A 272 -1.78 14.57 -14.47
N LYS A 273 -0.75 13.72 -14.32
CA LYS A 273 -0.90 12.39 -13.72
C LYS A 273 -1.41 12.48 -12.28
N ARG A 274 -0.88 13.42 -11.48
CA ARG A 274 -1.33 13.64 -10.10
C ARG A 274 -2.77 14.13 -10.05
N SER A 275 -3.13 15.13 -10.86
CA SER A 275 -4.49 15.64 -11.04
C SER A 275 -5.46 14.50 -11.38
N GLU A 276 -5.05 13.62 -12.30
CA GLU A 276 -5.89 12.51 -12.74
C GLU A 276 -6.09 11.46 -11.64
N LYS A 277 -5.05 11.14 -10.86
CA LYS A 277 -5.13 10.24 -9.71
C LYS A 277 -6.04 10.81 -8.62
N GLU A 278 -5.90 12.10 -8.29
CA GLU A 278 -6.75 12.78 -7.32
C GLU A 278 -8.21 12.85 -7.80
N TYR A 279 -8.42 13.04 -9.10
CA TYR A 279 -9.75 13.01 -9.71
C TYR A 279 -10.41 11.63 -9.61
N MET A 280 -9.66 10.56 -9.93
CA MET A 280 -10.13 9.18 -9.73
C MET A 280 -10.47 8.92 -8.26
N ARG A 281 -9.61 9.37 -7.33
CA ARG A 281 -9.85 9.27 -5.88
C ARG A 281 -11.14 9.98 -5.47
N ALA A 282 -11.38 11.19 -5.98
CA ALA A 282 -12.59 11.97 -5.69
C ALA A 282 -13.87 11.31 -6.24
N ILE A 283 -13.79 10.66 -7.41
CA ILE A 283 -14.88 9.83 -7.93
C ILE A 283 -15.15 8.66 -6.97
N SER A 284 -14.11 7.93 -6.57
CA SER A 284 -14.25 6.81 -5.63
C SER A 284 -14.84 7.25 -4.29
N ASP A 285 -14.40 8.39 -3.76
CA ASP A 285 -14.93 8.97 -2.52
C ASP A 285 -16.40 9.32 -2.62
N TYR A 286 -16.85 9.85 -3.76
CA TYR A 286 -18.28 10.09 -3.97
C TYR A 286 -19.10 8.80 -3.79
N PHE A 287 -18.67 7.69 -4.39
CA PHE A 287 -19.38 6.42 -4.28
C PHE A 287 -19.29 5.82 -2.87
N VAL A 288 -18.10 5.78 -2.27
CA VAL A 288 -17.90 5.23 -0.92
C VAL A 288 -18.70 6.00 0.13
N ASN A 289 -18.84 7.33 -0.02
CA ASN A 289 -19.62 8.15 0.90
C ASN A 289 -21.14 8.09 0.67
N LYS A 290 -21.59 7.70 -0.53
CA LYS A 290 -23.02 7.66 -0.89
C LYS A 290 -23.64 6.27 -0.80
N ILE A 291 -22.84 5.21 -0.86
CA ILE A 291 -23.29 3.84 -0.78
C ILE A 291 -22.89 3.29 0.59
N ASP A 292 -23.89 3.13 1.46
CA ASP A 292 -23.66 2.58 2.79
C ASP A 292 -24.01 1.09 2.86
N PHE A 293 -23.12 0.33 3.48
CA PHE A 293 -23.26 -1.10 3.75
C PHE A 293 -22.27 -1.51 4.83
N GLU A 294 -22.65 -2.56 5.57
CA GLU A 294 -21.80 -3.17 6.58
C GLU A 294 -20.72 -4.03 5.92
N LEU A 295 -19.49 -3.93 6.42
CA LEU A 295 -18.41 -4.81 6.01
C LEU A 295 -18.28 -5.98 6.97
N PRO A 296 -18.14 -7.22 6.46
CA PRO A 296 -17.78 -8.37 7.28
C PRO A 296 -16.49 -8.11 8.05
N PRO A 297 -16.45 -8.27 9.39
CA PRO A 297 -15.24 -8.08 10.19
C PRO A 297 -14.05 -8.88 9.65
N PHE A 298 -14.29 -10.09 9.14
CA PHE A 298 -13.24 -10.94 8.59
C PHE A 298 -12.60 -10.36 7.32
N ARG A 299 -13.36 -9.61 6.49
CA ARG A 299 -12.77 -8.87 5.34
C ARG A 299 -11.73 -7.87 5.83
N ILE A 300 -12.06 -7.12 6.88
CA ILE A 300 -11.21 -6.06 7.43
C ILE A 300 -9.96 -6.67 8.06
N SER A 301 -10.10 -7.71 8.89
CA SER A 301 -8.96 -8.35 9.53
C SER A 301 -8.01 -8.94 8.49
N ARG A 302 -8.53 -9.72 7.53
CA ARG A 302 -7.72 -10.37 6.49
C ARG A 302 -6.98 -9.36 5.61
N PHE A 303 -7.62 -8.25 5.28
CA PHE A 303 -6.97 -7.18 4.52
C PHE A 303 -5.82 -6.54 5.33
N LEU A 304 -6.05 -6.23 6.60
CA LEU A 304 -5.01 -5.71 7.49
C LEU A 304 -3.86 -6.73 7.67
N ASP A 305 -4.17 -8.02 7.80
CA ASP A 305 -3.16 -9.09 7.87
C ASP A 305 -2.24 -9.04 6.66
N SER A 306 -2.82 -8.94 5.45
CA SER A 306 -2.04 -8.89 4.21
C SER A 306 -1.12 -7.66 4.11
N ILE A 307 -1.57 -6.51 4.63
CA ILE A 307 -0.75 -5.28 4.64
C ILE A 307 0.37 -5.42 5.67
N VAL A 308 0.09 -5.95 6.85
CA VAL A 308 1.11 -6.20 7.88
C VAL A 308 2.17 -7.15 7.35
N GLU A 309 1.77 -8.24 6.70
CA GLU A 309 2.69 -9.19 6.08
C GLU A 309 3.55 -8.55 4.98
N SER A 310 2.93 -7.75 4.10
CA SER A 310 3.66 -7.01 3.05
C SER A 310 4.68 -6.05 3.66
N LYS A 311 4.29 -5.31 4.70
CA LYS A 311 5.18 -4.37 5.38
C LYS A 311 6.33 -5.08 6.10
N ARG A 312 6.09 -6.24 6.72
CA ARG A 312 7.13 -7.10 7.32
C ARG A 312 8.13 -7.62 6.29
N LYS A 313 7.69 -7.95 5.08
CA LYS A 313 8.57 -8.38 3.99
C LYS A 313 9.45 -7.24 3.46
N ASN A 314 8.90 -6.02 3.42
CA ASN A 314 9.56 -4.85 2.83
C ASN A 314 10.35 -3.99 3.83
N SER A 315 10.25 -4.26 5.14
CA SER A 315 10.93 -3.49 6.19
C SER A 315 11.71 -4.40 7.12
N GLN A 316 12.94 -4.00 7.46
CA GLN A 316 13.77 -4.66 8.49
C GLN A 316 13.43 -4.19 9.92
N THR A 317 12.45 -3.29 10.08
CA THR A 317 12.08 -2.74 11.40
C THR A 317 10.96 -3.55 12.06
N GLU A 318 11.04 -3.69 13.38
CA GLU A 318 10.00 -4.32 14.18
C GLU A 318 8.75 -3.42 14.20
N ILE A 319 7.61 -3.96 13.78
CA ILE A 319 6.35 -3.22 13.66
C ILE A 319 5.50 -3.50 14.89
N ASP A 320 5.09 -2.45 15.60
CA ASP A 320 3.98 -2.52 16.56
C ASP A 320 2.68 -2.74 15.78
N GLU A 321 2.32 -4.02 15.63
CA GLU A 321 1.20 -4.46 14.80
C GLU A 321 -0.13 -3.85 15.26
N SER A 322 -0.33 -3.70 16.57
CA SER A 322 -1.58 -3.18 17.12
C SER A 322 -1.77 -1.72 16.73
N LYS A 323 -0.74 -0.88 16.93
CA LYS A 323 -0.79 0.52 16.51
C LYS A 323 -0.93 0.67 15.01
N PHE A 324 -0.21 -0.15 14.24
CA PHE A 324 -0.29 -0.10 12.78
C PHE A 324 -1.69 -0.43 12.27
N ARG A 325 -2.31 -1.49 12.82
CA ARG A 325 -3.68 -1.88 12.48
C ARG A 325 -4.67 -0.77 12.82
N GLU A 326 -4.56 -0.16 13.99
CA GLU A 326 -5.45 0.92 14.41
C GLU A 326 -5.35 2.14 13.47
N GLN A 327 -4.13 2.57 13.16
CA GLN A 327 -3.87 3.69 12.25
C GLN A 327 -4.38 3.42 10.83
N TYR A 328 -4.22 2.19 10.32
CA TYR A 328 -4.58 1.86 8.94
C TYR A 328 -6.04 1.40 8.80
N LYS A 329 -6.76 1.14 9.90
CA LYS A 329 -8.13 0.59 9.87
C LYS A 329 -9.09 1.40 9.03
N SER A 330 -9.07 2.73 9.16
CA SER A 330 -9.97 3.61 8.39
C SER A 330 -9.70 3.55 6.89
N ASN A 331 -8.42 3.51 6.49
CA ASN A 331 -8.03 3.36 5.09
C ASN A 331 -8.41 1.97 4.56
N ALA A 332 -8.19 0.91 5.34
CA ALA A 332 -8.60 -0.45 5.00
C ALA A 332 -10.11 -0.55 4.76
N ILE A 333 -10.93 0.04 5.65
CA ILE A 333 -12.38 0.09 5.48
C ILE A 333 -12.74 0.80 4.17
N TRP A 334 -12.12 1.94 3.91
CA TRP A 334 -12.35 2.70 2.68
C TRP A 334 -11.99 1.89 1.43
N GLU A 335 -10.81 1.26 1.42
CA GLU A 335 -10.31 0.46 0.28
C GLU A 335 -11.20 -0.76 0.01
N ILE A 336 -11.62 -1.48 1.06
CA ILE A 336 -12.52 -2.64 0.91
C ILE A 336 -13.90 -2.17 0.42
N LYS A 337 -14.44 -1.07 0.96
CA LYS A 337 -15.71 -0.51 0.47
C LYS A 337 -15.63 -0.17 -1.01
N TRP A 338 -14.58 0.55 -1.42
CA TRP A 338 -14.38 0.90 -2.82
C TRP A 338 -14.25 -0.35 -3.70
N TYR A 339 -13.47 -1.35 -3.29
CA TYR A 339 -13.31 -2.61 -4.03
C TYR A 339 -14.64 -3.32 -4.28
N LEU A 340 -15.48 -3.45 -3.24
CA LEU A 340 -16.78 -4.12 -3.39
C LEU A 340 -17.77 -3.30 -4.24
N ILE A 341 -17.78 -1.97 -4.10
CA ILE A 341 -18.57 -1.07 -4.96
C ILE A 341 -18.11 -1.20 -6.41
N GLN A 342 -16.80 -1.18 -6.66
CA GLN A 342 -16.22 -1.34 -7.98
C GLN A 342 -16.63 -2.65 -8.63
N ARG A 343 -16.55 -3.78 -7.90
CA ARG A 343 -17.02 -5.09 -8.37
C ARG A 343 -18.48 -5.04 -8.82
N GLU A 344 -19.33 -4.39 -8.04
CA GLU A 344 -20.75 -4.28 -8.33
C GLU A 344 -21.06 -3.31 -9.49
N LEU A 345 -20.31 -2.20 -9.61
CA LEU A 345 -20.38 -1.30 -10.77
C LEU A 345 -19.98 -2.02 -12.06
N VAL A 346 -18.88 -2.76 -12.04
CA VAL A 346 -18.39 -3.54 -13.17
C VAL A 346 -19.42 -4.58 -13.62
N LYS A 347 -20.01 -5.30 -12.66
CA LYS A 347 -21.08 -6.28 -12.92
C LYS A 347 -22.30 -5.62 -13.55
N ASN A 348 -22.77 -4.50 -12.99
CA ASN A 348 -23.97 -3.81 -13.49
C ASN A 348 -23.79 -3.19 -14.88
N GLU A 349 -22.58 -2.73 -15.20
CA GLU A 349 -22.26 -2.14 -16.50
C GLU A 349 -21.72 -3.16 -17.51
N ASN A 350 -21.61 -4.44 -17.13
CA ASN A 350 -21.04 -5.51 -17.94
C ASN A 350 -19.66 -5.13 -18.53
N ILE A 351 -18.82 -4.48 -17.72
CA ILE A 351 -17.47 -4.10 -18.14
C ILE A 351 -16.61 -5.36 -18.08
N ASP A 352 -16.13 -5.81 -19.24
CA ASP A 352 -15.18 -6.92 -19.33
C ASP A 352 -13.86 -6.50 -19.98
N VAL A 353 -12.80 -7.25 -19.69
CA VAL A 353 -11.48 -7.13 -20.32
C VAL A 353 -11.13 -8.48 -20.92
N SER A 354 -11.07 -8.53 -22.25
CA SER A 354 -10.72 -9.74 -22.96
C SER A 354 -9.21 -9.99 -22.93
N SER A 355 -8.81 -11.24 -23.14
CA SER A 355 -7.39 -11.59 -23.28
C SER A 355 -6.73 -10.84 -24.44
N ASP A 356 -7.46 -10.60 -25.53
CA ASP A 356 -6.96 -9.88 -26.71
C ASP A 356 -6.65 -8.41 -26.42
N GLU A 357 -7.44 -7.78 -25.54
CA GLU A 357 -7.17 -6.40 -25.09
C GLU A 357 -5.91 -6.33 -24.22
N VAL A 358 -5.68 -7.34 -23.37
CA VAL A 358 -4.45 -7.45 -22.60
C VAL A 358 -3.24 -7.61 -23.54
N GLU A 359 -3.32 -8.50 -24.53
CA GLU A 359 -2.26 -8.70 -25.52
C GLU A 359 -1.99 -7.42 -26.34
N SER A 360 -3.05 -6.76 -26.79
CA SER A 360 -2.95 -5.50 -27.53
C SER A 360 -2.26 -4.44 -26.68
N LYS A 361 -2.56 -4.39 -25.38
CA LYS A 361 -1.92 -3.45 -24.46
C LYS A 361 -0.44 -3.77 -24.20
N ILE A 362 -0.10 -5.05 -24.05
CA ILE A 362 1.30 -5.50 -23.92
C ILE A 362 2.10 -5.06 -25.15
N LYS A 363 1.53 -5.25 -26.35
CA LYS A 363 2.17 -4.82 -27.60
C LYS A 363 2.34 -3.32 -27.69
N GLU A 364 1.30 -2.54 -27.39
CA GLU A 364 1.36 -1.06 -27.40
C GLU A 364 2.45 -0.52 -26.46
N ILE A 365 2.61 -1.14 -25.27
CA ILE A 365 3.64 -0.70 -24.32
C ILE A 365 5.02 -1.16 -24.78
N SER A 366 5.17 -2.39 -25.29
CA SER A 366 6.46 -2.92 -25.72
C SER A 366 7.06 -2.13 -26.88
N GLU A 367 6.23 -1.59 -27.77
CA GLU A 367 6.68 -0.75 -28.90
C GLU A 367 7.42 0.52 -28.47
N ARG A 368 7.22 0.99 -27.23
CA ARG A 368 7.90 2.16 -26.65
C ARG A 368 9.34 1.88 -26.23
N TYR A 369 9.71 0.60 -26.09
CA TYR A 369 11.06 0.19 -25.71
C TYR A 369 11.93 -0.09 -26.94
N PRO A 370 13.26 0.06 -26.81
CA PRO A 370 14.22 -0.42 -27.82
C PRO A 370 14.03 -1.91 -28.12
N GLU A 371 14.31 -2.33 -29.36
CA GLU A 371 14.01 -3.68 -29.86
C GLU A 371 14.56 -4.81 -28.97
N ILE A 372 15.75 -4.62 -28.41
CA ILE A 372 16.44 -5.58 -27.52
C ILE A 372 15.65 -5.79 -26.20
N GLU A 373 15.03 -4.74 -25.66
CA GLU A 373 14.28 -4.77 -24.40
C GLU A 373 12.82 -5.24 -24.59
N ARG A 374 12.30 -5.22 -25.83
CA ARG A 374 10.91 -5.62 -26.11
C ARG A 374 10.65 -7.07 -25.76
N ASN A 375 11.60 -7.96 -26.06
CA ASN A 375 11.44 -9.39 -25.79
C ASN A 375 11.38 -9.66 -24.29
N ASP A 376 12.24 -9.00 -23.51
CA ASP A 376 12.24 -9.10 -22.05
C ASP A 376 10.95 -8.55 -21.44
N PHE A 377 10.44 -7.44 -21.96
CA PHE A 377 9.14 -6.88 -21.57
C PHE A 377 7.98 -7.86 -21.86
N VAL A 378 7.93 -8.43 -23.05
CA VAL A 378 6.89 -9.42 -23.40
C VAL A 378 7.01 -10.67 -22.53
N GLN A 379 8.23 -11.13 -22.24
CA GLN A 379 8.46 -12.26 -21.34
C GLN A 379 8.02 -11.97 -19.90
N PHE A 380 8.20 -10.74 -19.41
CA PHE A 380 7.68 -10.35 -18.10
C PHE A 380 6.17 -10.59 -17.99
N TYR A 381 5.40 -10.24 -19.03
CA TYR A 381 3.95 -10.49 -19.08
C TYR A 381 3.55 -11.90 -19.55
N ARG A 382 4.47 -12.87 -19.60
CA ARG A 382 4.09 -14.30 -19.69
C ARG A 382 3.69 -14.89 -18.34
N ARG A 383 4.08 -14.26 -17.23
CA ARG A 383 3.69 -14.68 -15.89
C ARG A 383 2.23 -14.29 -15.63
N ASP A 384 1.43 -15.23 -15.15
CA ASP A 384 0.00 -15.02 -14.89
C ASP A 384 -0.25 -13.85 -13.92
N GLU A 385 0.60 -13.68 -12.90
CA GLU A 385 0.51 -12.57 -11.94
C GLU A 385 0.62 -11.20 -12.61
N ASN A 386 1.60 -11.03 -13.50
CA ASN A 386 1.85 -9.77 -14.20
C ASN A 386 0.73 -9.46 -15.21
N ARG A 387 0.21 -10.49 -15.89
CA ARG A 387 -0.95 -10.36 -16.78
C ARG A 387 -2.20 -9.98 -16.01
N LEU A 388 -2.42 -10.58 -14.85
CA LEU A 388 -3.55 -10.28 -13.99
C LEU A 388 -3.49 -8.82 -13.50
N SER A 389 -2.31 -8.34 -13.11
CA SER A 389 -2.11 -6.93 -12.75
C SER A 389 -2.47 -6.00 -13.90
N LEU A 390 -1.95 -6.24 -15.11
CA LEU A 390 -2.28 -5.42 -16.28
C LEU A 390 -3.77 -5.49 -16.62
N LYS A 391 -4.37 -6.67 -16.50
CA LYS A 391 -5.81 -6.85 -16.70
C LYS A 391 -6.60 -5.96 -15.74
N ASN A 392 -6.23 -5.96 -14.46
CA ASN A 392 -6.85 -5.11 -13.43
C ASN A 392 -6.68 -3.61 -13.74
N ASP A 393 -5.49 -3.19 -14.18
CA ASP A 393 -5.25 -1.79 -14.58
C ASP A 393 -6.15 -1.35 -15.75
N ILE A 394 -6.36 -2.25 -16.72
CA ILE A 394 -7.26 -2.00 -17.86
C ILE A 394 -8.71 -1.94 -17.37
N TYR A 395 -9.12 -2.84 -16.46
CA TYR A 395 -10.45 -2.81 -15.84
C TYR A 395 -10.71 -1.48 -15.14
N ASP A 396 -9.79 -1.05 -14.28
CA ASP A 396 -9.86 0.21 -13.53
C ASP A 396 -10.02 1.38 -14.49
N ARG A 397 -9.18 1.42 -15.54
CA ARG A 397 -9.23 2.48 -16.55
C ARG A 397 -10.57 2.51 -17.27
N LYS A 398 -11.10 1.36 -17.70
CA LYS A 398 -12.42 1.26 -18.36
C LYS A 398 -13.53 1.75 -17.45
N LEU A 399 -13.55 1.31 -16.19
CA LEU A 399 -14.53 1.73 -15.21
C LEU A 399 -14.48 3.24 -15.00
N PHE A 400 -13.32 3.80 -14.68
CA PHE A 400 -13.21 5.24 -14.47
C PHE A 400 -13.56 6.04 -15.72
N ASN A 401 -13.18 5.57 -16.92
CA ASN A 401 -13.59 6.22 -18.16
C ASN A 401 -15.11 6.22 -18.35
N HIS A 402 -15.80 5.13 -17.99
CA HIS A 402 -17.25 5.07 -17.99
C HIS A 402 -17.85 6.04 -16.97
N LEU A 403 -17.40 6.00 -15.70
CA LEU A 403 -17.92 6.86 -14.63
C LEU A 403 -17.75 8.35 -14.94
N LYS A 404 -16.62 8.74 -15.55
CA LYS A 404 -16.34 10.13 -15.94
C LYS A 404 -17.35 10.71 -16.93
N GLN A 405 -18.01 9.89 -17.74
CA GLN A 405 -19.04 10.36 -18.68
C GLN A 405 -20.25 10.98 -17.97
N PHE A 406 -20.47 10.61 -16.70
CA PHE A 406 -21.57 11.11 -15.88
C PHE A 406 -21.10 12.10 -14.80
N ALA A 407 -19.80 12.33 -14.67
CA ALA A 407 -19.25 13.25 -13.68
C ALA A 407 -19.58 14.71 -14.04
N LYS A 408 -20.20 15.44 -13.11
CA LYS A 408 -20.39 16.89 -13.17
C LYS A 408 -19.17 17.56 -12.54
N VAL A 409 -18.15 17.77 -13.37
CA VAL A 409 -16.83 18.21 -12.94
C VAL A 409 -16.82 19.70 -12.64
N LYS A 410 -16.53 20.05 -11.37
CA LYS A 410 -16.09 21.41 -11.00
C LYS A 410 -14.57 21.46 -11.14
N LYS A 411 -14.06 22.26 -12.08
CA LYS A 411 -12.63 22.43 -12.28
C LYS A 411 -12.09 23.52 -11.37
N GLU A 412 -11.03 23.22 -10.64
CA GLU A 412 -10.30 24.17 -9.81
C GLU A 412 -8.86 24.23 -10.31
N ILE A 413 -8.48 25.36 -10.91
CA ILE A 413 -7.13 25.54 -11.45
C ILE A 413 -6.23 26.03 -10.32
N VAL A 414 -5.11 25.36 -10.11
CA VAL A 414 -4.13 25.70 -9.08
C VAL A 414 -2.75 25.81 -9.72
N LYS A 415 -2.07 26.93 -9.50
CA LYS A 415 -0.69 27.12 -9.97
C LYS A 415 0.29 26.42 -9.05
N THR A 416 1.37 25.89 -9.60
CA THR A 416 2.39 25.16 -8.83
C THR A 416 3.08 26.04 -7.77
N SER A 417 3.30 27.33 -8.05
CA SER A 417 3.81 28.29 -7.05
C SER A 417 2.91 28.44 -5.81
N GLU A 418 1.59 28.34 -5.97
CA GLU A 418 0.64 28.47 -4.86
C GLU A 418 0.68 27.26 -3.92
N LEU A 419 0.99 26.07 -4.44
CA LEU A 419 1.10 24.85 -3.64
C LEU A 419 2.36 24.87 -2.76
N ARG A 420 3.48 25.39 -3.28
CA ARG A 420 4.72 25.57 -2.50
C ARG A 420 4.51 26.55 -1.35
N LYS A 421 3.80 27.66 -1.59
CA LYS A 421 3.45 28.65 -0.53
C LYS A 421 2.60 28.07 0.60
N ARG A 422 1.92 26.95 0.35
CA ARG A 422 1.10 26.23 1.35
C ARG A 422 1.86 25.09 2.04
N ASN A 423 3.15 24.87 1.77
CA ASN A 423 3.94 23.71 2.21
C ASN A 423 3.30 22.36 1.82
N ILE A 424 2.60 22.30 0.68
CA ILE A 424 1.94 21.07 0.18
C ILE A 424 2.87 20.28 -0.76
N ILE A 425 4.02 20.86 -1.12
CA ILE A 425 5.09 20.26 -1.93
C ILE A 425 6.42 20.75 -1.38
#